data_AF-A0A410V4N5-F1
#
_entry.id   AF-A0A410V4N5-F1
#
_cell.length_a   1.000
_cell.length_b   1.000
_cell.length_c   1.000
_cell.angle_alpha   90.00
_cell.angle_beta   90.00
_cell.angle_gamma   90.00
#
_symmetry.space_group_name_H-M   'P 1'
#
loop_
_entity.id
_entity.type
_entity.pdbx_description
1 polymer ?
#
loop_
_entity_poly.entity_id
_entity_poly.type
_entity_poly.pdbx_seq_one_letter_code
_entity_poly.pdbx_strand_id
1 'polypeptide(L)' 'MRNIRWIAVIPFLALIIGPFFVNRVEPLILGLPFLLAWIVVWILITSLIVAVIYAADPANRGEES' A
#
# COMPACT_ATOMS: atom_id res chain seq x y z
N MET A 1 -1.19 10.80 -16.63
CA MET A 1 -2.46 10.11 -16.33
C MET A 1 -2.34 8.59 -16.38
N ARG A 2 -2.04 7.98 -17.54
CA ARG A 2 -1.97 6.50 -17.70
C ARG A 2 -0.91 5.81 -16.83
N ASN A 3 0.13 6.53 -16.41
CA ASN A 3 1.27 5.96 -15.71
C ASN A 3 1.09 5.88 -14.17
N ILE A 4 0.17 6.65 -13.58
CA ILE A 4 0.04 6.73 -12.11
C ILE A 4 -0.56 5.46 -11.51
N ARG A 5 -1.30 4.70 -12.33
CA ARG A 5 -1.89 3.41 -11.95
C ARG A 5 -0.83 2.33 -11.70
N TRP A 6 0.38 2.47 -12.25
CA TRP A 6 1.49 1.54 -11.97
C TRP A 6 1.98 1.58 -10.52
N ILE A 7 1.72 2.68 -9.80
CA ILE A 7 2.06 2.81 -8.38
C ILE A 7 1.28 1.79 -7.54
N ALA A 8 0.11 1.34 -8.00
CA ALA A 8 -0.68 0.29 -7.35
C ALA A 8 -0.02 -1.10 -7.36
N VAL A 9 0.99 -1.33 -8.21
CA VAL A 9 1.75 -2.59 -8.24
C VAL A 9 2.74 -2.68 -7.07
N ILE A 10 3.19 -1.53 -6.55
CA ILE A 10 4.18 -1.44 -5.46
C ILE A 10 3.72 -2.18 -4.21
N PRO A 11 2.52 -1.95 -3.64
CA PRO A 11 2.09 -2.68 -2.45
C PRO A 11 1.96 -4.18 -2.70
N PHE A 12 1.58 -4.59 -3.91
CA PHE A 12 1.47 -6.01 -4.26
C PHE A 12 2.83 -6.70 -4.23
N LEU A 13 3.84 -6.10 -4.86
CA LEU A 13 5.21 -6.60 -4.81
C LEU A 13 5.76 -6.59 -3.38
N ALA A 14 5.52 -5.53 -2.61
CA ALA A 14 6.01 -5.43 -1.25
C ALA A 14 5.36 -6.45 -0.28
N LEU A 15 4.10 -6.85 -0.52
CA LEU A 15 3.42 -7.87 0.28
C LEU A 15 3.81 -9.30 -0.13
N ILE A 16 4.18 -9.53 -1.38
CA ILE A 16 4.66 -10.85 -1.85
C ILE A 16 6.13 -11.05 -1.54
N ILE A 17 6.96 -10.06 -1.86
CA ILE A 17 8.41 -10.12 -1.72
C ILE A 17 8.81 -9.85 -0.26
N GLY A 18 8.14 -8.93 0.42
CA GLY A 18 8.45 -8.54 1.80
C GLY A 18 8.62 -9.71 2.76
N PRO A 19 7.67 -10.67 2.84
CA PRO A 19 7.78 -11.84 3.70
C PRO A 19 9.10 -12.60 3.56
N PHE A 20 9.68 -12.72 2.37
CA PHE A 20 10.97 -13.41 2.20
C PHE A 20 12.14 -12.74 2.97
N PHE A 21 12.03 -11.44 3.27
CA PHE A 21 13.05 -10.67 3.98
C PHE A 21 12.65 -10.32 5.42
N VAL A 22 11.35 -10.19 5.66
CA VAL A 22 10.80 -9.60 6.89
C VAL A 22 10.03 -10.60 7.75
N ASN A 23 9.88 -11.84 7.29
CA ASN A 23 9.27 -12.93 8.06
C ASN A 23 10.21 -13.41 9.17
N ARG A 24 10.28 -12.62 10.23
CA ARG A 24 10.99 -12.91 11.47
C ARG A 24 10.12 -12.55 12.66
N VAL A 25 10.21 -13.37 13.70
CA VAL A 25 9.45 -13.18 14.95
C VAL A 25 10.01 -12.05 15.81
N GLU A 26 11.33 -11.80 15.71
CA GLU A 26 12.00 -10.69 16.39
C GLU A 26 12.65 -9.75 15.37
N PRO A 27 12.64 -8.42 15.60
CA PRO A 27 12.08 -7.73 16.77
C PRO A 27 10.55 -7.61 16.72
N LEU A 28 9.92 -7.55 17.89
CA LEU A 28 8.49 -7.23 18.01
C LEU A 28 8.27 -5.72 17.92
N ILE A 29 7.37 -5.30 17.03
CA ILE A 29 6.93 -3.90 16.91
C ILE A 29 5.56 -3.79 17.57
N LEU A 30 5.45 -2.99 18.64
CA LEU A 30 4.20 -2.81 19.40
C LEU A 30 3.61 -4.13 19.93
N GLY A 31 4.44 -5.13 20.22
CA GLY A 31 4.01 -6.47 20.63
C GLY A 31 3.62 -7.41 19.47
N LEU A 32 3.73 -6.96 18.22
CA LEU A 32 3.46 -7.76 17.03
C LEU A 32 4.77 -8.23 16.38
N PRO A 33 4.81 -9.46 15.81
CA PRO A 33 5.87 -9.86 14.89
C PRO A 33 6.11 -8.83 13.79
N PHE A 34 7.37 -8.65 13.41
CA PHE A 34 7.78 -7.66 12.43
C PHE A 34 7.00 -7.76 11.11
N LEU A 35 6.70 -8.99 10.67
CA LEU A 35 5.88 -9.25 9.48
C LEU A 35 4.46 -8.68 9.59
N LEU A 36 3.82 -8.76 10.75
CA LEU A 36 2.46 -8.23 10.93
C LEU A 36 2.48 -6.70 10.89
N ALA A 37 3.43 -6.07 11.58
CA ALA A 37 3.60 -4.62 11.52
C ALA A 37 3.87 -4.13 10.09
N TRP A 38 4.70 -4.87 9.34
CA TRP A 38 4.95 -4.63 7.91
C TRP A 38 3.66 -4.67 7.09
N ILE A 39 2.84 -5.72 7.23
CA ILE A 39 1.57 -5.84 6.51
C ILE A 39 0.64 -4.66 6.82
N VAL A 40 0.50 -4.29 8.09
CA VAL A 40 -0.34 -3.16 8.52
C VAL A 40 0.10 -1.85 7.86
N VAL A 41 1.40 -1.55 7.86
CA VAL A 41 1.95 -0.37 7.19
C VAL A 41 1.62 -0.39 5.69
N TRP A 42 1.77 -1.53 5.02
CA TRP A 42 1.47 -1.65 3.59
C TRP A 42 -0.02 -1.54 3.26
N ILE A 43 -0.91 -1.95 4.16
CA ILE A 43 -2.36 -1.72 4.02
C ILE A 43 -2.65 -0.21 4.04
N LEU A 44 -2.08 0.52 5.01
CA LEU A 44 -2.26 1.98 5.11
C LEU A 44 -1.71 2.70 3.88
N ILE A 45 -0.52 2.30 3.40
CA ILE A 45 0.09 2.83 2.18
C ILE A 45 -0.79 2.53 0.96
N THR A 46 -1.40 1.35 0.87
CA THR A 46 -2.30 1.00 -0.23
C THR A 46 -3.52 1.92 -0.27
N SER A 47 -4.13 2.19 0.89
CA SER A 47 -5.23 3.16 1.01
C SER A 47 -4.81 4.55 0.50
N LEU A 48 -3.61 5.00 0.90
CA LEU A 48 -3.06 6.29 0.44
C LEU A 48 -2.82 6.30 -1.08
N ILE A 49 -2.27 5.23 -1.65
CA ILE A 49 -2.04 5.11 -3.10
C ILE A 49 -3.35 5.23 -3.86
N VAL A 50 -4.40 4.53 -3.42
CA VAL A 50 -5.72 4.62 -4.06
C VAL A 50 -6.31 6.02 -3.92
N ALA A 51 -6.19 6.66 -2.75
CA ALA A 51 -6.64 8.03 -2.54
C ALA A 51 -5.91 9.02 -3.46
N VAL A 52 -4.60 8.86 -3.64
CA VAL A 52 -3.79 9.68 -4.56
C VAL A 52 -4.19 9.44 -6.01
N ILE A 53 -4.39 8.18 -6.42
CA ILE A 53 -4.85 7.84 -7.77
C ILE A 53 -6.21 8.48 -8.03
N TYR A 54 -7.13 8.40 -7.06
CA TYR A 54 -8.46 9.00 -7.16
C TYR A 54 -8.41 10.52 -7.26
N ALA A 55 -7.65 11.20 -6.39
CA ALA A 55 -7.49 12.66 -6.43
C ALA A 55 -6.82 13.14 -7.73
N ALA A 56 -5.92 12.32 -8.29
CA ALA A 56 -5.21 12.58 -9.53
C ALA A 56 -5.97 12.15 -10.79
N ASP A 57 -7.07 11.41 -10.68
CA ASP A 57 -7.95 11.06 -11.81
C ASP A 57 -9.04 12.16 -11.96
N PRO A 58 -8.88 13.12 -12.89
CA PRO A 58 -9.85 14.17 -13.17
C PRO A 58 -11.10 13.62 -13.86
N ALA A 59 -11.14 12.36 -14.30
CA ALA A 59 -12.38 11.73 -14.75
C ALA A 59 -13.40 11.58 -13.61
N ASN A 60 -12.95 11.58 -12.35
CA ASN A 60 -13.80 11.56 -11.17
C ASN A 60 -14.22 12.98 -10.71
N ARG A 61 -13.84 14.05 -11.42
CA ARG A 61 -14.27 15.43 -11.10
C ARG A 61 -15.62 15.81 -11.72
N GLY A 62 -16.38 14.85 -12.24
CA GLY A 62 -17.52 15.09 -13.13
C GLY A 62 -18.86 14.46 -12.74
N GLU A 63 -19.15 14.22 -11.46
CA GLU A 63 -20.50 13.77 -11.04
C GLU A 63 -21.04 14.57 -9.85
N GLU A 64 -21.12 15.89 -9.99
CA GLU A 64 -22.17 16.69 -9.34
C GLU A 64 -22.56 17.83 -10.31
N SER A 65 -23.59 17.60 -11.12
CA SER A 65 -24.41 18.63 -11.80
C SER A 65 -25.86 18.36 -11.47
#